data_AF-A0A7W9LML5-F1
#
_entry.id   AF-A0A7W9LML5-F1
#
_cell.length_a   1.000
_cell.length_b   1.000
_cell.length_c   1.000
_cell.angle_alpha   90.00
_cell.angle_beta   90.00
_cell.angle_gamma   90.00
#
_symmetry.space_group_name_H-M   'P 1'
#
loop_
_entity.id
_entity.type
_entity.pdbx_description
1 polymer ?
#
loop_
_entity_poly.entity_id
_entity_poly.type
_entity_poly.pdbx_seq_one_letter_code
_entity_poly.pdbx_strand_id
1 'polypeptide(L)'
;MSIDYAPPKRRARSLVEEMDFRAIAWAESWGSGVVLDRYVRGDGTSARTAVGQARAELRTQAMLDLVRWMREFNRGRPDWDQVRFLGADVLELRSLQYDELERFAAEVAPARLPRVRELLATLAMRGTPSEHRVWYRSFLTEEERRPLVAAARELDALVRDIAGSRAARRGRPAVAPADAVLHAFALLGFHEAGSAAGGEDVRARFAAGLLAQWEDWTGQRVARAPSPAV
;
A
#
# COMPACT_ATOMS: atom_id res chain seq x y z
N MET A 1 30.48 -0.38 -17.13
CA MET A 1 29.79 0.93 -17.17
C MET A 1 29.19 1.14 -15.79
N SER A 2 29.80 2.00 -14.97
CA SER A 2 29.42 2.19 -13.57
C SER A 2 28.16 3.05 -13.51
N ILE A 3 27.04 2.47 -13.05
CA ILE A 3 25.85 3.25 -12.74
C ILE A 3 26.11 3.92 -11.40
N ASP A 4 26.36 5.23 -11.41
CA ASP A 4 26.54 6.00 -10.17
C ASP A 4 25.31 5.85 -9.26
N TYR A 5 25.49 5.11 -8.16
CA TYR A 5 24.47 4.85 -7.16
C TYR A 5 24.30 6.08 -6.26
N ALA A 6 23.71 7.16 -6.79
CA ALA A 6 23.28 8.26 -5.94
C ALA A 6 22.24 7.73 -4.91
N PRO A 7 22.42 8.00 -3.61
CA PRO A 7 21.57 7.52 -2.55
C PRO A 7 20.14 8.03 -2.74
N PRO A 8 19.14 7.29 -2.24
CA PRO A 8 17.72 7.51 -2.50
C PRO A 8 17.28 8.98 -2.38
N LYS A 9 17.71 9.65 -1.31
CA LYS A 9 17.41 11.08 -1.05
C LYS A 9 17.89 12.01 -2.16
N ARG A 10 19.11 11.82 -2.68
CA ARG A 10 19.66 12.72 -3.72
C ARG A 10 18.86 12.60 -5.02
N ARG A 11 18.52 11.38 -5.44
CA ARG A 11 17.72 11.15 -6.64
C ARG A 11 16.28 11.66 -6.48
N ALA A 12 15.64 11.32 -5.36
CA ALA A 12 14.31 11.79 -5.01
C ALA A 12 14.22 13.32 -5.07
N ARG A 13 15.23 14.00 -4.51
CA ARG A 13 15.32 15.45 -4.51
C ARG A 13 15.36 16.03 -5.91
N SER A 14 16.23 15.53 -6.79
CA SER A 14 16.26 16.01 -8.18
C SER A 14 14.96 15.74 -8.92
N LEU A 15 14.33 14.58 -8.73
CA LEU A 15 13.03 14.28 -9.38
C LEU A 15 11.91 15.22 -8.90
N VAL A 16 11.87 15.54 -7.61
CA VAL A 16 10.82 16.41 -7.04
C VAL A 16 11.10 17.89 -7.34
N GLU A 17 12.31 18.37 -7.05
CA GLU A 17 12.66 19.80 -7.15
C GLU A 17 12.91 20.25 -8.60
N GLU A 18 13.45 19.38 -9.46
CA GLU A 18 13.87 19.77 -10.82
C GLU A 18 12.90 19.26 -11.91
N MET A 19 12.19 18.15 -11.67
CA MET A 19 11.33 17.50 -12.67
C MET A 19 9.84 17.47 -12.30
N ASP A 20 9.48 18.12 -11.21
CA ASP A 20 8.11 18.34 -10.73
C ASP A 20 7.31 17.07 -10.42
N PHE A 21 7.99 15.98 -10.04
CA PHE A 21 7.31 14.80 -9.53
C PHE A 21 6.73 15.06 -8.13
N ARG A 22 5.52 14.54 -7.86
CA ARG A 22 4.84 14.68 -6.56
C ARG A 22 4.50 13.36 -5.88
N ALA A 23 4.92 12.23 -6.46
CA ALA A 23 4.89 10.95 -5.79
C ALA A 23 6.19 10.18 -6.03
N ILE A 24 6.70 9.52 -4.98
CA ILE A 24 7.84 8.60 -5.04
C ILE A 24 7.30 7.20 -4.78
N ALA A 25 7.25 6.39 -5.85
CA ALA A 25 6.86 4.99 -5.80
C ALA A 25 8.07 4.10 -5.52
N TRP A 26 7.95 3.21 -4.54
CA TRP A 26 8.97 2.24 -4.16
C TRP A 26 8.47 0.81 -4.34
N ALA A 27 9.37 -0.13 -4.64
CA ALA A 27 9.09 -1.57 -4.58
C ALA A 27 8.94 -2.04 -3.13
N GLU A 28 7.88 -1.56 -2.49
CA GLU A 28 7.49 -1.79 -1.11
C GLU A 28 6.01 -2.12 -1.09
N SER A 29 5.58 -2.87 -0.07
CA SER A 29 4.19 -3.25 0.11
C SER A 29 3.30 -2.01 0.26
N TRP A 30 2.11 -2.04 -0.35
CA TRP A 30 1.11 -0.98 -0.25
C TRP A 30 0.88 -0.50 1.19
N GLY A 31 0.59 -1.42 2.12
CA GLY A 31 0.24 -1.07 3.49
C GLY A 31 1.35 -0.34 4.25
N SER A 32 2.62 -0.74 4.08
CA SER A 32 3.77 -0.05 4.67
C SER A 32 4.02 1.29 3.97
N GLY A 33 3.78 1.35 2.65
CA GLY A 33 3.76 2.61 1.90
C GLY A 33 2.79 3.64 2.47
N VAL A 34 1.57 3.24 2.81
CA VAL A 34 0.56 4.13 3.45
C VAL A 34 1.06 4.68 4.79
N VAL A 35 1.72 3.85 5.61
CA VAL A 35 2.30 4.31 6.89
C VAL A 35 3.40 5.34 6.67
N LEU A 36 4.27 5.12 5.68
CA LEU A 36 5.33 6.04 5.30
C LEU A 36 4.76 7.35 4.73
N ASP A 37 3.72 7.27 3.89
CA ASP A 37 3.05 8.43 3.32
C ASP A 37 2.42 9.31 4.40
N ARG A 38 1.73 8.71 5.38
CA ARG A 38 1.18 9.45 6.53
C ARG A 38 2.26 10.20 7.29
N TYR A 39 3.38 9.53 7.59
CA TYR A 39 4.53 10.21 8.19
C TYR A 39 5.02 11.38 7.34
N VAL A 40 5.12 11.19 6.02
CA VAL A 40 5.58 12.22 5.07
C VAL A 40 4.62 13.42 4.99
N ARG A 41 3.30 13.21 5.09
CA ARG A 41 2.29 14.28 5.07
C ARG A 41 2.21 15.09 6.36
N GLY A 42 2.90 14.67 7.41
CA GLY A 42 2.83 15.30 8.72
C GLY A 42 1.99 14.52 9.74
N ASP A 43 1.27 13.50 9.29
CA ASP A 43 0.44 12.64 10.11
C ASP A 43 1.28 11.54 10.79
N GLY A 44 0.67 10.82 11.73
CA GLY A 44 1.23 9.57 12.26
C GLY A 44 2.42 9.71 13.23
N THR A 45 3.25 8.66 13.26
CA THR A 45 4.26 8.40 14.30
C THR A 45 5.63 9.00 14.00
N SER A 46 6.65 8.71 14.82
CA SER A 46 8.03 9.07 14.51
C SER A 46 8.53 8.43 13.20
N ALA A 47 9.55 9.03 12.57
CA ALA A 47 10.20 8.47 11.38
C ALA A 47 10.70 7.03 11.60
N ARG A 48 11.24 6.74 12.80
CA ARG A 48 11.73 5.41 13.16
C ARG A 48 10.61 4.39 13.22
N THR A 49 9.47 4.77 13.78
CA THR A 49 8.29 3.91 13.84
C THR A 49 7.75 3.64 12.43
N ALA A 50 7.64 4.67 11.59
CA ALA A 50 7.14 4.52 10.22
C ALA A 50 8.07 3.63 9.38
N VAL A 51 9.38 3.88 9.39
CA VAL A 51 10.37 3.04 8.70
C VAL A 51 10.45 1.65 9.30
N GLY A 52 10.21 1.48 10.61
CA GLY A 52 10.12 0.17 11.26
C GLY A 52 9.00 -0.71 10.70
N GLN A 53 7.95 -0.13 10.11
CA GLN A 53 6.88 -0.85 9.43
C GLN A 53 7.22 -1.25 8.00
N ALA A 54 8.28 -0.70 7.40
CA ALA A 54 8.76 -1.12 6.09
C ALA A 54 9.27 -2.57 6.15
N ARG A 55 9.47 -3.18 4.98
CA ARG A 55 10.17 -4.45 4.87
C ARG A 55 11.60 -4.32 5.39
N ALA A 56 12.17 -5.41 5.89
CA ALA A 56 13.46 -5.43 6.57
C ALA A 56 14.58 -4.78 5.72
N GLU A 57 14.56 -4.99 4.41
CA GLU A 57 15.53 -4.48 3.45
C GLU A 57 15.50 -2.95 3.32
N LEU A 58 14.37 -2.31 3.65
CA LEU A 58 14.21 -0.85 3.61
C LEU A 58 14.35 -0.19 4.98
N ARG A 59 14.61 -0.94 6.06
CA ARG A 59 14.83 -0.40 7.42
C ARG A 59 16.24 0.16 7.59
N THR A 60 16.58 1.12 6.74
CA THR A 60 17.94 1.68 6.63
C THR A 60 17.98 3.16 7.01
N GLN A 61 19.17 3.65 7.33
CA GLN A 61 19.40 5.08 7.54
C GLN A 61 19.06 5.90 6.27
N ALA A 62 19.34 5.34 5.09
CA ALA A 62 19.00 5.97 3.82
C ALA A 62 17.49 6.18 3.64
N MET A 63 16.66 5.22 4.05
CA MET A 63 15.21 5.37 4.02
C MET A 63 14.73 6.40 5.06
N LEU A 64 15.30 6.39 6.28
CA LEU A 64 15.01 7.41 7.29
C LEU A 64 15.32 8.82 6.79
N ASP A 65 16.46 9.01 6.14
CA ASP A 65 16.87 10.31 5.61
C ASP A 65 15.98 10.77 4.46
N LEU A 66 15.52 9.83 3.61
CA LEU A 66 14.57 10.11 2.54
C LEU A 66 13.23 10.60 3.10
N VAL A 67 12.57 9.81 3.97
CA VAL A 67 11.23 10.18 4.46
C VAL A 67 11.24 11.43 5.33
N ARG A 68 12.33 11.68 6.07
CA ARG A 68 12.52 12.93 6.83
C ARG A 68 12.61 14.13 5.90
N TRP A 69 13.37 14.02 4.82
CA TRP A 69 13.46 15.08 3.82
C TRP A 69 12.11 15.32 3.14
N MET A 70 11.36 14.26 2.80
CA MET A 70 10.01 14.41 2.22
C MET A 70 9.06 15.13 3.19
N ARG A 71 9.07 14.78 4.49
CA ARG A 71 8.28 15.47 5.52
C ARG A 71 8.69 16.94 5.70
N GLU A 72 9.99 17.22 5.64
CA GLU A 72 10.51 18.58 5.66
C GLU A 72 10.04 19.37 4.45
N PHE A 73 10.15 18.79 3.26
CA PHE A 73 9.70 19.39 2.00
C PHE A 73 8.22 19.74 2.07
N ASN A 74 7.38 18.86 2.61
CA ASN A 74 5.93 19.07 2.73
C ASN A 74 5.53 20.13 3.76
N ARG A 75 6.41 20.56 4.67
CA ARG A 75 6.04 21.46 5.76
C ARG A 75 5.56 22.80 5.20
N GLY A 76 4.32 23.17 5.55
CA GLY A 76 3.71 24.42 5.12
C GLY A 76 3.23 24.42 3.66
N ARG A 77 3.37 23.30 2.93
CA ARG A 77 2.86 23.17 1.56
C ARG A 77 1.40 22.70 1.57
N PRO A 78 0.56 23.22 0.65
CA PRO A 78 -0.80 22.71 0.46
C PRO A 78 -0.76 21.28 -0.10
N ASP A 79 -1.80 20.48 0.16
CA ASP A 79 -1.87 19.05 -0.18
C ASP A 79 -1.52 18.73 -1.65
N TRP A 80 -1.90 19.59 -2.60
CA TRP A 80 -1.62 19.40 -4.03
C TRP A 80 -0.13 19.57 -4.39
N ASP A 81 0.66 20.24 -3.54
CA ASP A 81 2.10 20.47 -3.71
C ASP A 81 2.95 19.59 -2.79
N GLN A 82 2.33 18.74 -1.98
CA GLN A 82 3.05 17.80 -1.14
C GLN A 82 3.57 16.61 -1.97
N VAL A 83 4.80 16.18 -1.68
CA VAL A 83 5.33 14.91 -2.15
C VAL A 83 4.72 13.75 -1.36
N ARG A 84 4.32 12.70 -2.06
CA ARG A 84 3.70 11.48 -1.52
C ARG A 84 4.66 10.29 -1.58
N PHE A 85 4.57 9.40 -0.59
CA PHE A 85 5.28 8.12 -0.64
C PHE A 85 4.30 7.03 -1.06
N LEU A 86 4.69 6.19 -2.01
CA LEU A 86 3.82 5.14 -2.53
C LEU A 86 4.52 3.78 -2.45
N GLY A 87 3.95 2.86 -1.67
CA GLY A 87 4.31 1.44 -1.74
C GLY A 87 3.65 0.81 -2.97
N ALA A 88 4.43 0.56 -4.02
CA ALA A 88 3.94 0.13 -5.32
C ALA A 88 4.14 -1.38 -5.56
N ASP A 89 3.80 -2.20 -4.56
CA ASP A 89 3.89 -3.66 -4.63
C ASP A 89 2.95 -4.34 -3.62
N VAL A 90 2.77 -5.65 -3.75
CA VAL A 90 1.88 -6.50 -2.93
C VAL A 90 2.67 -7.61 -2.21
N LEU A 91 3.77 -7.21 -1.59
CA LEU A 91 4.79 -8.11 -1.03
C LEU A 91 4.40 -8.68 0.34
N GLU A 92 3.96 -7.81 1.26
CA GLU A 92 3.53 -8.17 2.60
C GLU A 92 2.25 -7.41 3.00
N LEU A 93 1.46 -8.01 3.87
CA LEU A 93 0.25 -7.39 4.42
C LEU A 93 0.58 -6.52 5.64
N ARG A 94 -0.29 -5.55 5.96
CA ARG A 94 -0.21 -4.76 7.20
C ARG A 94 -1.57 -4.70 7.89
N SER A 95 -1.57 -4.71 9.23
CA SER A 95 -2.80 -4.66 10.04
C SER A 95 -3.66 -3.44 9.73
N LEU A 96 -3.00 -2.32 9.40
CA LEU A 96 -3.66 -1.10 8.97
C LEU A 96 -4.71 -1.34 7.87
N GLN A 97 -4.42 -2.19 6.89
CA GLN A 97 -5.36 -2.48 5.80
C GLN A 97 -6.66 -3.10 6.32
N TYR A 98 -6.56 -3.99 7.31
CA TYR A 98 -7.73 -4.66 7.91
C TYR A 98 -8.55 -3.68 8.75
N ASP A 99 -7.87 -2.91 9.61
CA ASP A 99 -8.51 -1.94 10.49
C ASP A 99 -9.28 -0.87 9.69
N GLU A 100 -8.72 -0.44 8.57
CA GLU A 100 -9.30 0.62 7.73
C GLU A 100 -10.42 0.11 6.84
N LEU A 101 -10.34 -1.12 6.34
CA LEU A 101 -11.44 -1.76 5.63
C LEU A 101 -12.64 -1.98 6.55
N GLU A 102 -12.40 -2.42 7.80
CA GLU A 102 -13.47 -2.58 8.78
C GLU A 102 -14.11 -1.22 9.13
N ARG A 103 -13.29 -0.21 9.43
CA ARG A 103 -13.77 1.15 9.74
C ARG A 103 -14.58 1.73 8.58
N PHE A 104 -14.08 1.63 7.36
CA PHE A 104 -14.76 2.11 6.17
C PHE A 104 -16.13 1.47 6.00
N ALA A 105 -16.21 0.14 6.11
CA ALA A 105 -17.47 -0.59 6.01
C ALA A 105 -18.43 -0.20 7.15
N ALA A 106 -17.93 -0.02 8.37
CA ALA A 106 -18.74 0.38 9.51
C ALA A 106 -19.37 1.77 9.34
N GLU A 107 -18.64 2.72 8.76
CA GLU A 107 -19.13 4.09 8.55
C GLU A 107 -20.07 4.20 7.34
N VAL A 108 -19.75 3.51 6.23
CA VAL A 108 -20.41 3.71 4.94
C VAL A 108 -21.54 2.72 4.69
N ALA A 109 -21.37 1.47 5.10
CA ALA A 109 -22.33 0.39 4.88
C ALA A 109 -22.43 -0.55 6.10
N PRO A 110 -22.93 -0.07 7.26
CA PRO A 110 -23.02 -0.88 8.49
C PRO A 110 -23.72 -2.22 8.29
N ALA A 111 -24.71 -2.30 7.39
CA ALA A 111 -25.42 -3.54 7.07
C ALA A 111 -24.54 -4.60 6.38
N ARG A 112 -23.44 -4.20 5.73
CA ARG A 112 -22.47 -5.09 5.07
C ARG A 112 -21.27 -5.42 5.98
N LEU A 113 -21.10 -4.69 7.09
CA LEU A 113 -20.00 -4.88 8.03
C LEU A 113 -19.85 -6.33 8.54
N PRO A 114 -20.93 -7.08 8.86
CA PRO A 114 -20.78 -8.48 9.28
C PRO A 114 -20.05 -9.34 8.25
N ARG A 115 -20.38 -9.17 6.95
CA ARG A 115 -19.71 -9.92 5.87
C ARG A 115 -18.26 -9.48 5.68
N VAL A 116 -17.99 -8.16 5.78
CA VAL A 116 -16.61 -7.65 5.74
C VAL A 116 -15.77 -8.27 6.86
N ARG A 117 -16.29 -8.31 8.09
CA ARG A 117 -15.60 -8.92 9.24
C ARG A 117 -15.33 -10.40 9.05
N GLU A 118 -16.29 -11.15 8.51
CA GLU A 118 -16.10 -12.56 8.22
C GLU A 118 -14.96 -12.80 7.22
N LEU A 119 -14.96 -12.04 6.11
CA LEU A 119 -13.90 -12.11 5.09
C LEU A 119 -12.54 -11.71 5.67
N LEU A 120 -12.47 -10.62 6.45
CA LEU A 120 -11.24 -10.19 7.12
C LEU A 120 -10.74 -11.22 8.14
N ALA A 121 -11.65 -11.91 8.83
CA ALA A 121 -11.28 -12.99 9.76
C ALA A 121 -10.72 -14.21 9.02
N THR A 122 -11.28 -14.58 7.86
CA THR A 122 -10.70 -15.60 6.98
C THR A 122 -9.29 -15.23 6.51
N LEU A 123 -9.06 -13.95 6.21
CA LEU A 123 -7.79 -13.42 5.71
C LEU A 123 -6.82 -13.02 6.84
N ALA A 124 -7.15 -13.25 8.11
CA ALA A 124 -6.39 -12.72 9.24
C ALA A 124 -4.90 -13.12 9.19
N MET A 125 -4.04 -12.14 9.44
CA MET A 125 -2.59 -12.38 9.49
C MET A 125 -2.21 -13.29 10.65
N ARG A 126 -1.11 -14.02 10.46
CA ARG A 126 -0.49 -14.88 11.47
C ARG A 126 0.91 -14.34 11.78
N GLY A 127 1.16 -14.03 13.05
CA GLY A 127 2.44 -13.47 13.48
C GLY A 127 2.74 -12.10 12.84
N THR A 128 4.01 -11.85 12.58
CA THR A 128 4.50 -10.68 11.86
C THR A 128 4.19 -10.77 10.36
N PRO A 129 4.21 -9.64 9.63
CA PRO A 129 3.97 -9.67 8.18
C PRO A 129 4.90 -10.60 7.40
N SER A 130 6.17 -10.69 7.80
CA SER A 130 7.14 -11.57 7.16
C SER A 130 6.85 -13.04 7.47
N GLU A 131 6.46 -13.37 8.70
CA GLU A 131 6.02 -14.73 9.08
C GLU A 131 4.76 -15.13 8.32
N HIS A 132 3.77 -14.23 8.22
CA HIS A 132 2.56 -14.48 7.44
C HIS A 132 2.86 -14.73 5.95
N ARG A 133 3.75 -13.92 5.36
CA ARG A 133 4.20 -14.11 3.96
C ARG A 133 4.83 -15.48 3.76
N VAL A 134 5.72 -15.90 4.66
CA VAL A 134 6.39 -17.20 4.60
C VAL A 134 5.38 -18.33 4.78
N TRP A 135 4.50 -18.24 5.78
CA TRP A 135 3.40 -19.20 5.98
C TRP A 135 2.55 -19.38 4.72
N TYR A 136 2.04 -18.29 4.16
CA TYR A 136 1.16 -18.34 2.98
C TYR A 136 1.86 -18.96 1.76
N ARG A 137 3.12 -18.56 1.49
CA ARG A 137 3.84 -18.96 0.27
C ARG A 137 4.55 -20.30 0.37
N SER A 138 4.98 -20.70 1.55
CA SER A 138 5.84 -21.88 1.71
C SER A 138 5.16 -23.04 2.43
N PHE A 139 4.12 -22.79 3.22
CA PHE A 139 3.51 -23.82 4.07
C PHE A 139 2.09 -24.22 3.65
N LEU A 140 1.36 -23.37 2.93
CA LEU A 140 0.07 -23.75 2.38
C LEU A 140 0.19 -24.49 1.06
N THR A 141 -0.62 -25.52 0.90
CA THR A 141 -0.93 -26.12 -0.39
C THR A 141 -1.84 -25.20 -1.22
N GLU A 142 -1.95 -25.46 -2.52
CA GLU A 142 -2.86 -24.69 -3.37
C GLU A 142 -4.33 -24.86 -2.96
N GLU A 143 -4.71 -26.05 -2.51
CA GLU A 143 -6.07 -26.31 -2.02
C GLU A 143 -6.40 -25.45 -0.80
N GLU A 144 -5.45 -25.28 0.11
CA GLU A 144 -5.60 -24.41 1.29
C GLU A 144 -5.57 -22.92 0.94
N ARG A 145 -4.91 -22.51 -0.15
CA ARG A 145 -4.91 -21.11 -0.61
C ARG A 145 -6.18 -20.70 -1.32
N ARG A 146 -6.83 -21.62 -2.05
CA ARG A 146 -8.08 -21.34 -2.81
C ARG A 146 -9.15 -20.59 -2.00
N PRO A 147 -9.53 -21.02 -0.78
CA PRO A 147 -10.53 -20.27 0.00
C PRO A 147 -10.05 -18.87 0.41
N LEU A 148 -8.75 -18.68 0.65
CA LEU A 148 -8.19 -17.36 0.96
C LEU A 148 -8.24 -16.43 -0.26
N VAL A 149 -7.87 -16.94 -1.45
CA VAL A 149 -8.00 -16.19 -2.70
C VAL A 149 -9.45 -15.84 -2.99
N ALA A 150 -10.38 -16.77 -2.79
CA ALA A 150 -11.81 -16.52 -2.97
C ALA A 150 -12.32 -15.43 -2.01
N ALA A 151 -11.95 -15.49 -0.73
CA ALA A 151 -12.30 -14.47 0.25
C ALA A 151 -11.71 -13.10 -0.10
N ALA A 152 -10.46 -13.04 -0.58
CA ALA A 152 -9.83 -11.79 -1.00
C ALA A 152 -10.51 -11.16 -2.23
N ARG A 153 -10.94 -11.99 -3.20
CA ARG A 153 -11.71 -11.54 -4.38
C ARG A 153 -13.06 -10.98 -3.98
N GLU A 154 -13.76 -11.68 -3.09
CA GLU A 154 -15.05 -11.23 -2.61
C GLU A 154 -14.92 -9.93 -1.82
N LEU A 155 -13.88 -9.80 -0.98
CA LEU A 155 -13.61 -8.59 -0.22
C LEU A 155 -13.33 -7.40 -1.15
N ASP A 156 -12.49 -7.55 -2.18
CA ASP A 156 -12.24 -6.48 -3.18
C ASP A 156 -13.54 -6.07 -3.89
N ALA A 157 -14.33 -7.03 -4.37
CA ALA A 157 -15.60 -6.75 -5.03
C ALA A 157 -16.60 -6.04 -4.09
N LEU A 158 -16.71 -6.50 -2.85
CA LEU A 158 -17.58 -5.92 -1.83
C LEU A 158 -17.17 -4.48 -1.48
N VAL A 159 -15.88 -4.22 -1.31
CA VAL A 159 -15.37 -2.88 -0.99
C VAL A 159 -15.57 -1.92 -2.15
N ARG A 160 -15.38 -2.36 -3.40
CA ARG A 160 -15.68 -1.56 -4.60
C ARG A 160 -17.17 -1.20 -4.70
N ASP A 161 -18.06 -2.15 -4.42
CA ASP A 161 -19.51 -1.91 -4.36
C ASP A 161 -19.86 -0.86 -3.29
N ILE A 162 -19.32 -1.02 -2.07
CA ILE A 162 -19.52 -0.05 -0.98
C ILE A 162 -18.99 1.33 -1.38
N ALA A 163 -17.79 1.42 -1.96
CA ALA A 163 -17.17 2.66 -2.41
C ALA A 163 -17.94 3.35 -3.56
N GLY A 164 -18.62 2.58 -4.43
CA GLY A 164 -19.47 3.11 -5.49
C GLY A 164 -20.84 3.64 -5.00
N SER A 165 -21.22 3.31 -3.77
CA SER A 165 -22.51 3.68 -3.19
C SER A 165 -22.70 5.20 -3.08
N ARG A 166 -23.96 5.64 -3.00
CA ARG A 166 -24.29 7.05 -2.74
C ARG A 166 -23.83 7.50 -1.36
N ALA A 167 -23.82 6.59 -0.38
CA ALA A 167 -23.34 6.86 0.97
C ALA A 167 -21.84 7.20 0.96
N ALA A 168 -21.01 6.43 0.24
CA ALA A 168 -19.59 6.73 0.08
C ALA A 168 -19.35 8.08 -0.60
N ARG A 169 -20.11 8.39 -1.65
CA ARG A 169 -19.96 9.64 -2.42
C ARG A 169 -20.39 10.90 -1.68
N ARG A 170 -21.41 10.80 -0.83
CA ARG A 170 -21.95 11.95 -0.07
C ARG A 170 -21.34 12.08 1.31
N GLY A 171 -20.91 10.98 1.89
CA GLY A 171 -20.23 10.96 3.17
C GLY A 171 -18.83 11.57 3.08
N ARG A 172 -18.23 11.73 4.25
CA ARG A 172 -16.79 12.00 4.42
C ARG A 172 -16.24 10.99 5.41
N PRO A 173 -16.19 9.70 5.01
CA PRO A 173 -15.67 8.65 5.89
C PRO A 173 -14.22 8.95 6.28
N ALA A 174 -13.81 8.47 7.45
CA ALA A 174 -12.45 8.65 7.95
C ALA A 174 -11.40 8.01 7.02
N VAL A 175 -11.79 6.93 6.34
CA VAL A 175 -11.01 6.28 5.29
C VAL A 175 -11.63 6.65 3.94
N ALA A 176 -10.87 7.29 3.06
CA ALA A 176 -11.39 7.66 1.75
C ALA A 176 -11.82 6.41 0.96
N PRO A 177 -12.91 6.46 0.17
CA PRO A 177 -13.34 5.30 -0.63
C PRO A 177 -12.24 4.77 -1.57
N ALA A 178 -11.44 5.69 -2.11
CA ALA A 178 -10.24 5.39 -2.89
C ALA A 178 -9.24 4.55 -2.10
N ASP A 179 -8.85 5.00 -0.91
CA ASP A 179 -7.89 4.29 -0.06
C ASP A 179 -8.41 2.89 0.31
N ALA A 180 -9.69 2.76 0.66
CA ALA A 180 -10.32 1.48 0.96
C ALA A 180 -10.23 0.51 -0.23
N VAL A 181 -10.50 0.98 -1.45
CA VAL A 181 -10.36 0.17 -2.67
C VAL A 181 -8.92 -0.29 -2.88
N LEU A 182 -7.92 0.57 -2.66
CA LEU A 182 -6.51 0.16 -2.80
C LEU A 182 -6.07 -0.79 -1.69
N HIS A 183 -6.58 -0.65 -0.46
CA HIS A 183 -6.32 -1.61 0.61
C HIS A 183 -6.81 -3.01 0.24
N ALA A 184 -8.05 -3.13 -0.26
CA ALA A 184 -8.62 -4.40 -0.69
C ALA A 184 -7.92 -4.97 -1.94
N PHE A 185 -7.59 -4.10 -2.90
CA PHE A 185 -6.87 -4.49 -4.11
C PHE A 185 -5.47 -5.03 -3.81
N ALA A 186 -4.74 -4.41 -2.87
CA ALA A 186 -3.43 -4.88 -2.44
C ALA A 186 -3.52 -6.21 -1.66
N LEU A 187 -4.55 -6.38 -0.83
CA LEU A 187 -4.84 -7.66 -0.16
C LEU A 187 -5.10 -8.77 -1.19
N LEU A 188 -5.92 -8.51 -2.20
CA LEU A 188 -6.16 -9.42 -3.30
C LEU A 188 -4.87 -9.77 -4.03
N GLY A 189 -4.07 -8.76 -4.38
CA GLY A 189 -2.81 -8.95 -5.11
C GLY A 189 -1.81 -9.83 -4.37
N PHE A 190 -1.70 -9.69 -3.05
CA PHE A 190 -0.84 -10.56 -2.24
C PHE A 190 -1.28 -12.02 -2.33
N HIS A 191 -2.59 -12.28 -2.20
CA HIS A 191 -3.14 -13.63 -2.21
C HIS A 191 -3.03 -14.28 -3.60
N GLU A 192 -3.42 -13.56 -4.65
CA GLU A 192 -3.32 -14.09 -6.02
C GLU A 192 -1.87 -14.33 -6.43
N ALA A 193 -0.97 -13.38 -6.19
CA ALA A 193 0.43 -13.51 -6.57
C ALA A 193 1.16 -14.64 -5.83
N GLY A 194 0.74 -14.99 -4.61
CA GLY A 194 1.30 -16.10 -3.85
C GLY A 194 0.61 -17.46 -4.08
N SER A 195 -0.41 -17.54 -4.93
CA SER A 195 -1.05 -18.80 -5.34
C SER A 195 -0.27 -19.50 -6.47
N ALA A 196 -0.58 -20.77 -6.76
CA ALA A 196 0.05 -21.53 -7.83
C ALA A 196 -0.26 -20.98 -9.23
N ALA A 197 -1.44 -20.39 -9.43
CA ALA A 197 -1.79 -19.65 -10.65
C ALA A 197 -1.21 -18.21 -10.66
N GLY A 198 -0.52 -17.84 -9.59
CA GLY A 198 0.11 -16.55 -9.37
C GLY A 198 1.52 -16.46 -9.94
N GLY A 199 2.42 -15.82 -9.19
CA GLY A 199 3.80 -15.60 -9.58
C GLY A 199 4.14 -14.15 -9.88
N GLU A 200 5.33 -13.94 -10.43
CA GLU A 200 5.93 -12.61 -10.66
C GLU A 200 5.08 -11.75 -11.61
N ASP A 201 4.52 -12.34 -12.67
CA ASP A 201 3.69 -11.61 -13.63
C ASP A 201 2.39 -11.12 -13.00
N VAL A 202 1.78 -11.92 -12.12
CA VAL A 202 0.58 -11.51 -11.37
C VAL A 202 0.94 -10.39 -10.40
N ARG A 203 2.04 -10.51 -9.65
CA ARG A 203 2.53 -9.44 -8.77
C ARG A 203 2.76 -8.14 -9.55
N ALA A 204 3.44 -8.21 -10.69
CA ALA A 204 3.75 -7.07 -11.54
C ALA A 204 2.48 -6.38 -12.05
N ARG A 205 1.43 -7.12 -12.40
CA ARG A 205 0.12 -6.55 -12.77
C ARG A 205 -0.53 -5.80 -11.62
N PHE A 206 -0.50 -6.33 -10.40
CA PHE A 206 -1.04 -5.62 -9.22
C PHE A 206 -0.20 -4.38 -8.88
N ALA A 207 1.13 -4.47 -8.93
CA ALA A 207 2.02 -3.33 -8.75
C ALA A 207 1.75 -2.22 -9.77
N ALA A 208 1.59 -2.57 -11.05
CA ALA A 208 1.21 -1.62 -12.09
C ALA A 208 -0.20 -1.05 -11.87
N GLY A 209 -1.15 -1.86 -11.43
CA GLY A 209 -2.51 -1.43 -11.11
C GLY A 209 -2.59 -0.45 -9.94
N LEU A 210 -1.74 -0.60 -8.91
CA LEU A 210 -1.62 0.37 -7.82
C LEU A 210 -1.13 1.73 -8.32
N LEU A 211 -0.13 1.73 -9.22
CA LEU A 211 0.39 2.95 -9.82
C LEU A 211 -0.65 3.65 -10.71
N ALA A 212 -1.32 2.90 -11.58
CA ALA A 212 -2.33 3.45 -12.48
C ALA A 212 -3.51 4.06 -11.71
N GLN A 213 -4.04 3.36 -10.70
CA GLN A 213 -5.12 3.90 -9.86
C GLN A 213 -4.67 5.14 -9.07
N TRP A 214 -3.42 5.18 -8.61
CA TRP A 214 -2.87 6.36 -7.96
C TRP A 214 -2.82 7.57 -8.91
N GLU A 215 -2.33 7.36 -10.14
CA GLU A 215 -2.26 8.41 -11.18
C GLU A 215 -3.65 8.92 -11.55
N ASP A 216 -4.61 8.02 -11.75
CA ASP A 216 -6.00 8.37 -12.08
C ASP A 216 -6.67 9.23 -11.00
N TRP A 217 -6.35 9.00 -9.73
CA TRP A 217 -7.01 9.69 -8.62
C TRP A 217 -6.32 10.97 -8.17
N THR A 218 -5.01 11.04 -8.29
CA THR A 218 -4.23 12.19 -7.83
C THR A 218 -3.88 13.16 -8.96
N GLY A 219 -3.89 12.69 -10.21
CA GLY A 219 -3.33 13.43 -11.35
C GLY A 219 -1.83 13.73 -11.21
N GLN A 220 -1.16 13.17 -10.20
CA GLN A 220 0.24 13.46 -9.90
C GLN A 220 1.18 12.62 -10.76
N ARG A 221 2.26 13.23 -11.24
CA ARG A 221 3.36 12.51 -11.89
C ARG A 221 4.11 11.66 -10.85
N VAL A 222 4.25 10.37 -11.12
CA VAL A 222 4.89 9.39 -10.22
C VAL A 222 6.32 9.06 -10.67
N ALA A 223 7.29 9.25 -9.77
CA ALA A 223 8.65 8.83 -9.94
C ALA A 223 8.84 7.42 -9.36
N ARG A 224 9.29 6.46 -10.17
CA ARG A 224 9.57 5.09 -9.69
C ARG A 224 11.02 4.97 -9.23
N ALA A 225 11.23 4.57 -7.98
CA ALA A 225 12.54 4.21 -7.48
C ALA A 225 13.00 2.88 -8.13
N PRO A 226 14.30 2.74 -8.48
CA PRO A 226 14.80 1.49 -9.03
C PRO A 226 14.71 0.37 -7.99
N SER A 227 14.37 -0.84 -8.46
CA SER A 227 14.39 -2.05 -7.63
C SER A 227 15.81 -2.29 -7.09
N PRO A 228 16.01 -2.62 -5.81
CA PRO A 228 17.26 -3.27 -5.42
C PRO A 228 17.37 -4.56 -6.24
N ALA A 229 18.52 -4.76 -6.90
CA ALA A 229 18.82 -6.02 -7.54
C ALA A 229 18.78 -7.12 -6.46
N VAL A 230 18.08 -8.22 -6.75
CA VAL A 230 18.06 -9.43 -5.93
C VAL A 230 19.43 -10.09 -5.99
#